data_AF-A0A060NH41-F1
#
_entry.id   AF-A0A060NH41-F1
#
_cell.length_a   1.000
_cell.length_b   1.000
_cell.length_c   1.000
_cell.angle_alpha   90.00
_cell.angle_beta   90.00
_cell.angle_gamma   90.00
#
_symmetry.space_group_name_H-M   'P 1'
#
loop_
_entity.id
_entity.type
_entity.pdbx_description
1 polymer ?
#
loop_
_entity_poly.entity_id
_entity_poly.type
_entity_poly.pdbx_seq_one_letter_code
_entity_poly.pdbx_strand_id
1 'polypeptide(L)'
;MIVIKPTPRGIGLIHILLLLALIAAASVGYKAYENNNRIAEIERQEAQQREEAAHAAELAKITAERKAKITSILNKWNDALKLAGLTPRIALAQPVSQMQAIRRELDELRINECFDGATRKIVTGMNDAIFAFEMFARFPNNRVATVSTEQNLTSSSEKINAGKQMMNRCE
;
A
#
# COMPACT_ATOMS: atom_id res chain seq x y z
N MET A 1 -81.47 -52.18 -8.86
CA MET A 1 -80.40 -51.36 -8.27
C MET A 1 -79.08 -52.06 -8.60
N ILE A 2 -78.38 -51.63 -9.65
CA ILE A 2 -77.14 -52.29 -10.12
C ILE A 2 -75.97 -51.57 -9.44
N VAL A 3 -75.27 -52.27 -8.55
CA VAL A 3 -74.07 -51.80 -7.87
C VAL A 3 -72.86 -52.25 -8.68
N ILE A 4 -72.22 -51.33 -9.39
CA ILE A 4 -70.96 -51.58 -10.12
C ILE A 4 -69.81 -51.37 -9.13
N LYS A 5 -69.09 -52.44 -8.76
CA LYS A 5 -67.84 -52.34 -8.00
C LYS A 5 -66.68 -51.96 -8.93
N PRO A 6 -65.82 -50.99 -8.56
CA PRO A 6 -64.63 -50.68 -9.34
C PRO A 6 -63.58 -51.79 -9.21
N THR A 7 -63.12 -52.33 -10.34
CA THR A 7 -61.98 -53.25 -10.40
C THR A 7 -60.67 -52.49 -10.22
N PRO A 8 -59.72 -53.01 -9.43
CA PRO A 8 -58.40 -52.39 -9.27
C PRO A 8 -57.61 -52.58 -10.57
N ARG A 9 -57.30 -51.47 -11.26
CA ARG A 9 -56.35 -51.48 -12.39
C ARG A 9 -54.96 -51.77 -11.83
N GLY A 10 -54.48 -53.00 -12.01
CA GLY A 10 -53.12 -53.40 -11.67
C GLY A 10 -52.10 -52.57 -12.47
N ILE A 11 -51.03 -52.15 -11.80
CA ILE A 11 -49.91 -51.44 -12.43
C ILE A 11 -49.26 -52.41 -13.42
N GLY A 12 -49.51 -52.20 -14.71
CA GLY A 12 -48.91 -53.00 -15.79
C GLY A 12 -47.42 -52.72 -15.93
N LEU A 13 -46.69 -53.69 -16.50
CA LEU A 13 -45.24 -53.65 -16.71
C LEU A 13 -44.76 -52.38 -17.43
N ILE A 14 -45.60 -51.80 -18.28
CA ILE A 14 -45.37 -50.51 -18.98
C ILE A 14 -45.23 -49.34 -18.00
N HIS A 15 -46.04 -49.28 -16.94
CA HIS A 15 -45.97 -48.20 -15.95
C HIS A 15 -44.70 -48.29 -15.10
N ILE A 16 -44.24 -49.50 -14.81
CA ILE A 16 -42.97 -49.75 -14.11
C ILE A 16 -41.79 -49.28 -14.99
N LEU A 17 -41.81 -49.58 -16.29
CA LEU A 17 -40.77 -49.13 -17.22
C LEU A 17 -40.74 -47.60 -17.39
N LEU A 18 -41.90 -46.94 -17.45
CA LEU A 18 -41.97 -45.48 -17.50
C LEU A 18 -41.40 -44.84 -16.22
N LEU A 19 -41.71 -45.40 -15.05
CA LEU A 19 -41.14 -44.94 -13.78
C LEU A 19 -39.61 -45.07 -13.75
N LEU A 20 -39.07 -46.21 -14.19
CA LEU A 20 -37.62 -46.43 -14.25
C LEU A 20 -36.93 -45.45 -15.21
N ALA A 21 -37.52 -45.18 -16.38
CA ALA A 21 -36.98 -44.21 -17.33
C ALA A 21 -36.95 -42.78 -16.76
N LEU A 22 -38.00 -42.38 -16.04
CA LEU A 22 -38.07 -41.07 -15.38
C LEU A 22 -37.03 -40.93 -14.27
N ILE A 23 -36.82 -41.98 -13.47
CA ILE A 23 -35.80 -41.99 -12.41
C ILE A 23 -34.40 -41.88 -13.01
N ALA A 24 -34.12 -42.63 -14.08
CA ALA A 24 -32.85 -42.54 -14.80
C ALA A 24 -32.61 -41.13 -15.35
N ALA A 25 -33.61 -40.53 -16.00
CA ALA A 25 -33.52 -39.16 -16.52
C ALA A 25 -33.29 -38.11 -15.41
N ALA A 26 -34.00 -38.24 -14.28
CA ALA A 26 -33.86 -37.34 -13.14
C ALA A 26 -32.46 -37.41 -12.50
N SER A 27 -31.90 -38.61 -12.36
CA SER A 27 -30.55 -38.79 -11.78
C SER A 27 -29.45 -38.18 -12.65
N VAL A 28 -29.51 -38.34 -13.97
CA VAL A 28 -28.56 -37.72 -14.91
C VAL A 28 -28.72 -36.19 -14.90
N GLY A 29 -29.96 -35.70 -14.93
CA GLY A 29 -30.26 -34.27 -14.86
C GLY A 29 -29.75 -33.61 -13.57
N TYR A 30 -29.94 -34.25 -12.42
CA TYR A 30 -29.45 -33.74 -11.13
C TYR A 30 -27.93 -33.63 -11.10
N LYS A 31 -27.21 -34.66 -11.56
CA LYS A 31 -25.74 -34.65 -11.59
C LYS A 31 -25.18 -33.60 -12.54
N ALA A 32 -25.81 -33.42 -13.70
CA ALA A 32 -25.42 -32.39 -14.67
C ALA A 32 -25.65 -30.97 -14.10
N TYR A 33 -26.78 -30.75 -13.44
CA TYR A 33 -27.10 -29.48 -12.78
C TYR A 33 -26.10 -29.12 -11.68
N GLU A 34 -25.78 -30.08 -10.80
CA GLU A 34 -24.82 -29.88 -9.71
C GLU A 34 -23.40 -29.61 -10.21
N ASN A 35 -23.00 -30.26 -11.31
CA ASN A 35 -21.70 -30.02 -11.94
C ASN A 35 -21.61 -28.62 -12.55
N ASN A 36 -22.65 -28.18 -13.26
CA ASN A 36 -22.68 -26.86 -13.89
C ASN A 36 -22.64 -25.72 -12.84
N ASN A 37 -23.33 -25.88 -11.72
CA ASN A 37 -23.30 -24.90 -10.64
C ASN A 37 -21.92 -24.80 -9.97
N ARG A 38 -21.20 -25.92 -9.82
CA ARG A 38 -19.83 -25.91 -9.27
C ARG A 38 -18.84 -25.20 -10.18
N ILE A 39 -18.95 -25.39 -11.49
CA ILE A 39 -18.10 -24.70 -12.47
C ILE A 39 -18.35 -23.18 -12.41
N ALA A 40 -19.63 -22.77 -12.37
CA ALA A 40 -19.98 -21.35 -12.25
C ALA A 40 -19.48 -20.71 -10.94
N GLU A 41 -19.46 -21.45 -9.83
CA GLU A 41 -18.89 -20.99 -8.55
C GLU A 41 -17.36 -20.79 -8.66
N ILE A 42 -16.65 -21.76 -9.25
CA ILE A 42 -15.20 -21.70 -9.45
C ILE A 42 -14.84 -20.51 -10.35
N GLU A 43 -15.55 -20.30 -11.44
CA GLU A 43 -15.33 -19.16 -12.34
C GLU A 43 -15.52 -17.82 -11.63
N ARG A 44 -16.52 -17.71 -10.74
CA ARG A 44 -16.74 -16.51 -9.92
C ARG A 44 -15.60 -16.29 -8.92
N GLN A 45 -15.16 -17.35 -8.25
CA GLN A 45 -14.04 -17.28 -7.32
C GLN A 45 -12.73 -16.91 -8.03
N GLU A 46 -12.46 -17.51 -9.18
CA GLU A 46 -11.31 -17.15 -10.01
C GLU A 46 -11.38 -15.70 -10.48
N ALA A 47 -12.56 -15.22 -10.88
CA ALA A 47 -12.75 -13.82 -11.29
C ALA A 47 -12.50 -12.86 -10.12
N GLN A 48 -13.04 -13.15 -8.93
CA GLN A 48 -12.81 -12.37 -7.72
C GLN A 48 -11.32 -12.35 -7.32
N GLN A 49 -10.67 -13.52 -7.31
CA GLN A 49 -9.24 -13.61 -7.01
C GLN A 49 -8.38 -12.83 -8.01
N ARG A 50 -8.74 -12.86 -9.29
CA ARG A 50 -8.05 -12.06 -10.32
C ARG A 50 -8.25 -10.56 -10.11
N GLU A 51 -9.45 -10.14 -9.72
CA GLU A 51 -9.75 -8.74 -9.41
C GLU A 51 -8.98 -8.26 -8.16
N GLU A 52 -8.99 -9.06 -7.10
CA GLU A 52 -8.23 -8.78 -5.87
C GLU A 52 -6.73 -8.74 -6.14
N ALA A 53 -6.19 -9.68 -6.91
CA ALA A 53 -4.79 -9.69 -7.31
C ALA A 53 -4.42 -8.48 -8.17
N ALA A 54 -5.30 -8.06 -9.09
CA ALA A 54 -5.09 -6.87 -9.91
C ALA A 54 -5.10 -5.60 -9.05
N HIS A 55 -6.03 -5.49 -8.10
CA HIS A 55 -6.10 -4.38 -7.16
C HIS A 55 -4.86 -4.33 -6.25
N ALA A 56 -4.42 -5.47 -5.72
CA ALA A 56 -3.21 -5.58 -4.92
C ALA A 56 -1.96 -5.18 -5.72
N ALA A 57 -1.86 -5.59 -6.98
CA ALA A 57 -0.76 -5.21 -7.87
C ALA A 57 -0.73 -3.70 -8.14
N GLU A 58 -1.89 -3.08 -8.36
CA GLU A 58 -1.98 -1.63 -8.57
C GLU A 58 -1.60 -0.85 -7.30
N LEU A 59 -2.06 -1.29 -6.13
CA LEU A 59 -1.65 -0.70 -4.84
C LEU A 59 -0.14 -0.83 -4.60
N ALA A 60 0.45 -1.98 -4.92
CA ALA A 60 1.89 -2.19 -4.80
C ALA A 60 2.67 -1.24 -5.72
N LYS A 61 2.20 -1.05 -6.96
CA LYS A 61 2.80 -0.10 -7.91
C LYS A 61 2.73 1.35 -7.39
N ILE A 62 1.56 1.80 -6.95
CA ILE A 62 1.39 3.14 -6.37
C ILE A 62 2.31 3.34 -5.16
N THR A 63 2.44 2.32 -4.31
CA THR A 63 3.30 2.35 -3.13
C THR A 63 4.77 2.46 -3.51
N ALA A 64 5.21 1.69 -4.51
CA ALA A 64 6.58 1.74 -5.05
C ALA A 64 6.91 3.11 -5.68
N GLU A 65 6.00 3.67 -6.47
CA GLU A 65 6.17 5.00 -7.08
C GLU A 65 6.30 6.11 -6.03
N ARG A 66 5.47 6.04 -4.97
CA ARG A 66 5.55 6.99 -3.84
C ARG A 66 6.87 6.86 -3.11
N LYS A 67 7.32 5.64 -2.79
CA LYS A 67 8.61 5.38 -2.17
C LYS A 67 9.77 5.92 -3.02
N ALA A 68 9.72 5.71 -4.33
CA ALA A 68 10.72 6.23 -5.26
C ALA A 68 10.76 7.77 -5.24
N LYS A 69 9.60 8.44 -5.19
CA LYS A 69 9.52 9.90 -5.10
C LYS A 69 10.12 10.44 -3.80
N ILE A 70 9.80 9.83 -2.66
CA ILE A 70 10.42 10.21 -1.36
C ILE A 70 11.94 10.00 -1.42
N THR A 71 12.39 8.88 -1.98
CA THR A 71 13.82 8.55 -2.12
C THR A 71 14.55 9.58 -3.00
N SER A 72 13.93 10.02 -4.10
CA SER A 72 14.47 11.07 -4.96
C SER A 72 14.65 12.38 -4.19
N ILE A 73 13.66 12.79 -3.39
CA ILE A 73 13.73 13.99 -2.56
C ILE A 73 14.85 13.87 -1.50
N LEU A 74 14.98 12.70 -0.88
CA LEU A 74 16.05 12.42 0.09
C LEU A 74 17.45 12.49 -0.54
N ASN A 75 17.61 12.09 -1.81
CA ASN A 75 18.88 12.23 -2.51
C ASN A 75 19.22 13.71 -2.73
N LYS A 76 18.28 14.50 -3.25
CA LYS A 76 18.44 15.96 -3.38
C LYS A 76 18.81 16.60 -2.04
N TRP A 77 18.16 16.16 -0.96
CA TRP A 77 18.45 16.62 0.40
C TRP A 77 19.89 16.32 0.81
N ASN A 78 20.38 15.09 0.60
CA ASN A 78 21.76 14.73 0.95
C ASN A 78 22.78 15.58 0.19
N ASP A 79 22.52 15.86 -1.09
CA ASP A 79 23.37 16.73 -1.91
C ASP A 79 23.40 18.16 -1.37
N ALA A 80 22.23 18.73 -1.06
CA ALA A 80 22.12 20.06 -0.48
C ALA A 80 22.78 20.14 0.92
N LEU A 81 22.59 19.10 1.74
CA LEU A 81 23.21 18.98 3.07
C LEU A 81 24.75 18.96 2.96
N LYS A 82 25.28 18.20 2.02
CA LYS A 82 26.72 18.13 1.75
C LYS A 82 27.25 19.48 1.27
N LEU A 83 26.54 20.13 0.36
CA LEU A 83 26.92 21.47 -0.13
C LEU A 83 26.95 22.48 1.02
N ALA A 84 25.93 22.50 1.87
CA ALA A 84 25.89 23.36 3.06
C ALA A 84 27.07 23.08 4.00
N GLY A 85 27.39 21.82 4.27
CA GLY A 85 28.52 21.43 5.12
C GLY A 85 29.90 21.86 4.59
N LEU A 86 30.04 22.06 3.29
CA LEU A 86 31.27 22.57 2.65
C LEU A 86 31.27 24.08 2.45
N THR A 87 30.15 24.75 2.69
CA THR A 87 29.99 26.17 2.37
C THR A 87 30.47 27.04 3.54
N PRO A 88 31.33 28.05 3.29
CA PRO A 88 31.70 29.02 4.31
C PRO A 88 30.49 29.75 4.88
N ARG A 89 30.55 30.08 6.16
CA ARG A 89 29.46 30.74 6.92
C ARG A 89 28.77 31.88 6.17
N ILE A 90 29.54 32.75 5.52
CA ILE A 90 29.04 33.96 4.82
C ILE A 90 28.22 33.65 3.56
N ALA A 91 28.37 32.46 2.98
CA ALA A 91 27.71 32.04 1.75
C ALA A 91 26.58 31.02 2.00
N LEU A 92 26.30 30.71 3.26
CA LEU A 92 25.43 29.61 3.66
C LEU A 92 23.93 29.87 3.41
N ALA A 93 23.55 31.14 3.20
CA ALA A 93 22.16 31.53 2.94
C ALA A 93 21.56 30.80 1.72
N GLN A 94 22.35 30.64 0.65
CA GLN A 94 21.87 30.00 -0.58
C GLN A 94 21.65 28.48 -0.40
N PRO A 95 22.62 27.69 0.13
CA PRO A 95 22.38 26.29 0.47
C PRO A 95 21.22 26.07 1.44
N VAL A 96 21.07 26.91 2.47
CA VAL A 96 19.97 26.79 3.44
C VAL A 96 18.61 27.02 2.76
N SER A 97 18.50 28.01 1.87
CA SER A 97 17.28 28.24 1.09
C SER A 97 16.92 27.03 0.21
N GLN A 98 17.91 26.39 -0.41
CA GLN A 98 17.71 25.15 -1.18
C GLN A 98 17.24 23.99 -0.28
N MET A 99 17.85 23.81 0.88
CA MET A 99 17.42 22.81 1.87
C MET A 99 15.97 23.05 2.31
N GLN A 100 15.59 24.29 2.62
CA GLN A 100 14.23 24.65 2.99
C GLN A 100 13.23 24.35 1.87
N ALA A 101 13.60 24.56 0.59
CA ALA A 101 12.76 24.22 -0.55
C ALA A 101 12.55 22.69 -0.67
N ILE A 102 13.61 21.90 -0.54
CA ILE A 102 13.53 20.42 -0.57
C ILE A 102 12.69 19.89 0.60
N ARG A 103 12.84 20.48 1.80
CA ARG A 103 12.02 20.14 2.96
C ARG A 103 10.53 20.39 2.69
N ARG A 104 10.18 21.50 2.04
CA ARG A 104 8.78 21.80 1.65
C ARG A 104 8.28 20.82 0.59
N GLU A 105 9.10 20.48 -0.41
CA GLU A 105 8.75 19.47 -1.42
C GLU A 105 8.36 18.13 -0.78
N LEU A 106 9.07 17.72 0.29
CA LEU A 106 8.74 16.51 1.04
C LEU A 106 7.45 16.65 1.86
N ASP A 107 7.25 17.79 2.52
CA ASP A 107 6.10 18.06 3.40
C ASP A 107 4.78 18.21 2.61
N GLU A 108 4.86 18.75 1.39
CA GLU A 108 3.73 18.88 0.47
C GLU A 108 3.33 17.55 -0.18
N LEU A 109 4.19 16.53 -0.08
CA LEU A 109 3.86 15.20 -0.56
C LEU A 109 2.70 14.67 0.28
N ARG A 110 1.46 14.75 -0.23
CA ARG A 110 0.31 14.09 0.37
C ARG A 110 0.49 12.58 0.23
N ILE A 111 0.89 11.93 1.31
CA ILE A 111 1.15 10.50 1.32
C ILE A 111 0.04 9.75 2.07
N ASN A 112 -0.14 8.49 1.69
CA ASN A 112 -1.04 7.58 2.36
C ASN A 112 -0.61 7.36 3.83
N GLU A 113 -1.46 6.73 4.61
CA GLU A 113 -1.21 6.47 6.04
C GLU A 113 0.13 5.75 6.29
N CYS A 114 0.60 4.94 5.34
CA CYS A 114 1.84 4.19 5.51
C CYS A 114 3.07 5.10 5.63
N PHE A 115 3.24 6.05 4.71
CA PHE A 115 4.45 6.88 4.65
C PHE A 115 4.36 8.15 5.51
N ASP A 116 3.17 8.51 5.98
CA ASP A 116 2.91 9.74 6.72
C ASP A 116 3.78 9.88 7.99
N GLY A 117 3.90 8.80 8.78
CA GLY A 117 4.78 8.77 9.95
C GLY A 117 6.26 8.90 9.59
N ALA A 118 6.71 8.21 8.54
CA ALA A 118 8.08 8.26 8.05
C ALA A 118 8.46 9.67 7.60
N THR A 119 7.61 10.30 6.80
CA THR A 119 7.82 11.63 6.23
C THR A 119 7.85 12.71 7.30
N ARG A 120 6.94 12.70 8.27
CA ARG A 120 7.01 13.62 9.42
C ARG A 120 8.33 13.52 10.17
N LYS A 121 8.81 12.29 10.40
CA LYS A 121 10.08 12.06 11.09
C LYS A 121 11.26 12.63 10.28
N ILE A 122 11.28 12.38 8.97
CA ILE A 122 12.28 12.93 8.05
C ILE A 122 12.25 14.46 8.06
N VAL A 123 11.07 15.06 7.86
CA VAL A 123 10.88 16.52 7.87
C VAL A 123 11.33 17.15 9.18
N THR A 124 11.10 16.48 10.32
CA THR A 124 11.61 16.93 11.62
C THR A 124 13.13 16.94 11.65
N GLY A 125 13.79 15.87 11.16
CA GLY A 125 15.25 15.86 11.05
C GLY A 125 15.79 16.90 10.06
N MET A 126 15.08 17.16 8.96
CA MET A 126 15.43 18.24 8.03
C MET A 126 15.41 19.61 8.71
N ASN A 127 14.39 19.87 9.53
CA ASN A 127 14.28 21.11 10.30
C ASN A 127 15.47 21.29 11.26
N ASP A 128 15.90 20.22 11.96
CA ASP A 128 17.05 20.30 12.86
C ASP A 128 18.33 20.70 12.11
N ALA A 129 18.58 20.12 10.94
CA ALA A 129 19.77 20.46 10.15
C ALA A 129 19.72 21.90 9.62
N ILE A 130 18.56 22.35 9.13
CA ILE A 130 18.36 23.75 8.72
C ILE A 130 18.66 24.68 9.90
N PHE A 131 18.08 24.39 11.07
CA PHE A 131 18.32 25.15 12.29
C PHE A 131 19.81 25.17 12.68
N ALA A 132 20.50 24.03 12.56
CA ALA A 132 21.94 23.95 12.82
C ALA A 132 22.75 24.92 11.94
N PHE A 133 22.48 24.93 10.62
CA PHE A 133 23.17 25.84 9.70
C PHE A 133 22.78 27.31 9.92
N GLU A 134 21.52 27.61 10.23
CA GLU A 134 21.09 28.96 10.58
C GLU A 134 21.79 29.47 11.85
N MET A 135 21.90 28.63 12.88
CA MET A 135 22.64 28.94 14.11
C MET A 135 24.12 29.17 13.84
N PHE A 136 24.72 28.29 13.03
CA PHE A 136 26.11 28.44 12.60
C PHE A 136 26.33 29.74 11.82
N ALA A 137 25.40 30.14 10.93
CA ALA A 137 25.46 31.39 10.19
C ALA A 137 25.35 32.62 11.09
N ARG A 138 24.40 32.60 12.03
CA ARG A 138 24.00 33.76 12.82
C ARG A 138 24.94 34.10 13.97
N PHE A 139 25.55 33.11 14.62
CA PHE A 139 26.31 33.31 15.85
C PHE A 139 27.80 32.96 15.67
N PRO A 140 28.58 33.85 15.03
CA PRO A 140 29.99 33.58 14.83
C PRO A 140 30.76 33.52 16.15
N ASN A 141 31.67 32.53 16.26
CA ASN A 141 32.57 32.33 17.40
C ASN A 141 31.86 32.09 18.74
N ASN A 142 30.58 31.70 18.71
CA ASN A 142 29.83 31.33 19.90
C ASN A 142 29.95 29.83 20.17
N ARG A 143 30.60 29.45 21.28
CA ARG A 143 30.82 28.04 21.67
C ARG A 143 29.51 27.26 21.82
N VAL A 144 28.48 27.88 22.39
CA VAL A 144 27.16 27.25 22.57
C VAL A 144 26.51 26.98 21.21
N ALA A 145 26.61 27.92 20.27
CA ALA A 145 26.11 27.74 18.91
C ALA A 145 26.86 26.62 18.17
N THR A 146 28.18 26.50 18.34
CA THR A 146 28.96 25.40 17.76
C THR A 146 28.50 24.04 18.27
N VAL A 147 28.41 23.87 19.59
CA VAL A 147 27.95 22.61 20.21
C VAL A 147 26.51 22.29 19.79
N SER A 148 25.63 23.29 19.78
CA SER A 148 24.24 23.13 19.35
C SER A 148 24.14 22.75 17.87
N THR A 149 25.02 23.27 17.01
CA THR A 149 25.07 22.91 15.58
C THR A 149 25.37 21.41 15.42
N GLU A 150 26.39 20.90 16.11
CA GLU A 150 26.78 19.49 16.06
C GLU A 150 25.67 18.56 16.59
N GLN A 151 25.05 18.94 17.71
CA GLN A 151 23.94 18.20 18.32
C GLN A 151 22.72 18.13 17.37
N ASN A 152 22.36 19.25 16.74
CA ASN A 152 21.22 19.29 15.82
C ASN A 152 21.51 18.54 14.52
N LEU A 153 22.74 18.56 14.00
CA LEU A 153 23.13 17.74 12.84
C LEU A 153 23.09 16.24 13.17
N THR A 154 23.48 15.86 14.38
CA THR A 154 23.38 14.47 14.86
C THR A 154 21.92 14.05 14.98
N SER A 155 21.09 14.86 15.65
CA SER A 155 19.66 14.61 15.80
C SER A 155 18.93 14.54 14.44
N SER A 156 19.33 15.41 13.50
CA SER A 156 18.85 15.39 12.12
C SER A 156 19.11 14.03 11.46
N SER A 157 20.35 13.56 11.50
CA SER A 157 20.75 12.26 10.91
C SER A 157 19.96 11.10 11.53
N GLU A 158 19.83 11.07 12.86
CA GLU A 158 19.07 10.04 13.58
C GLU A 158 17.60 10.02 13.17
N LYS A 159 16.93 11.18 13.14
CA LYS A 159 15.52 11.28 12.75
C LYS A 159 15.30 10.92 11.28
N ILE A 160 16.17 11.36 10.38
CA ILE A 160 16.10 11.01 8.96
C ILE A 160 16.28 9.50 8.79
N ASN A 161 17.25 8.89 9.47
CA ASN A 161 17.48 7.44 9.39
C ASN A 161 16.31 6.64 9.99
N ALA A 162 15.75 7.08 11.12
CA ALA A 162 14.55 6.47 11.69
C ALA A 162 13.37 6.55 10.72
N GLY A 163 13.17 7.70 10.06
CA GLY A 163 12.13 7.85 9.04
C GLY A 163 12.36 6.95 7.82
N LYS A 164 13.62 6.81 7.35
CA LYS A 164 13.97 5.84 6.29
C LYS A 164 13.66 4.40 6.70
N GLN A 165 13.94 4.02 7.94
CA GLN A 165 13.59 2.69 8.45
C GLN A 165 12.07 2.47 8.50
N MET A 166 11.29 3.49 8.91
CA MET A 166 9.83 3.43 8.87
C MET A 166 9.31 3.26 7.43
N MET A 167 9.90 3.97 6.47
CA MET A 167 9.54 3.86 5.05
C MET A 167 9.79 2.45 4.49
N ASN A 168 10.80 1.73 4.98
CA ASN A 168 11.06 0.34 4.57
C ASN A 168 10.06 -0.67 5.15
N ARG A 169 9.26 -0.29 6.15
CA ARG A 169 8.19 -1.14 6.70
C ARG A 169 6.87 -1.02 5.93
N CYS A 170 6.85 -0.19 4.88
CA CYS A 170 5.72 0.01 3.98
C CYS A 170 5.78 -0.86 2.73
N GLU A 171 6.70 -1.82 2.69
CA GLU A 171 6.80 -2.84 1.64
C GLU A 171 5.90 -4.04 1.93
#